data_AF-H0QYI7-F1
#
_entry.id   AF-H0QYI7-F1
#
_cell.length_a   1.000
_cell.length_b   1.000
_cell.length_c   1.000
_cell.angle_alpha   90.00
_cell.angle_beta   90.00
_cell.angle_gamma   90.00
#
_symmetry.space_group_name_H-M   'P 1'
#
loop_
_entity.id
_entity.type
_entity.pdbx_description
1 polymer ?
#
loop_
_entity_poly.entity_id
_entity_poly.type
_entity_poly.pdbx_seq_one_letter_code
_entity_poly.pdbx_strand_id
1 'polypeptide(L)' 'MKIHEEVAVYFALTFVGLCAIAYLLWRAFGPVANDDHSSRSADSRRTPPPIGPDDDPQFLFELDRREKRGDDSA' A
#
# COMPACT_ATOMS: atom_id res chain seq x y z
N MET A 1 -34.64 -10.71 -35.43
CA MET A 1 -33.63 -11.30 -34.52
C MET A 1 -32.27 -10.59 -34.53
N LYS A 2 -31.89 -9.85 -35.57
CA LYS A 2 -30.59 -9.13 -35.64
C LYS A 2 -30.37 -8.06 -34.55
N ILE A 3 -31.45 -7.40 -34.13
CA ILE A 3 -31.41 -6.35 -33.08
C ILE A 3 -30.97 -6.92 -31.74
N HIS A 4 -31.37 -8.16 -31.41
CA HIS A 4 -30.94 -8.79 -30.16
C HIS A 4 -29.46 -9.11 -30.15
N GLU A 5 -28.88 -9.41 -31.32
CA GLU A 5 -27.45 -9.69 -31.46
C GLU A 5 -26.62 -8.42 -31.29
N GLU A 6 -27.01 -7.33 -31.95
CA GLU A 6 -26.40 -6.00 -31.77
C GLU A 6 -26.45 -5.57 -30.30
N VAL A 7 -27.64 -5.61 -29.69
CA VAL A 7 -27.85 -5.24 -28.29
C VAL A 7 -27.04 -6.15 -27.34
N ALA A 8 -26.96 -7.45 -27.64
CA ALA A 8 -26.16 -8.39 -26.84
C ALA A 8 -24.66 -8.09 -26.93
N VAL A 9 -24.14 -7.72 -28.11
CA VAL A 9 -22.73 -7.35 -28.28
C VAL A 9 -22.41 -6.08 -27.50
N TYR A 10 -23.25 -5.04 -27.57
CA TYR A 10 -23.05 -3.82 -26.79
C TYR A 10 -23.14 -4.09 -25.28
N PHE A 11 -24.06 -4.96 -24.86
CA PHE A 11 -24.19 -5.33 -23.45
C PHE A 11 -22.96 -6.11 -22.96
N ALA A 12 -22.45 -7.06 -23.74
CA ALA A 12 -21.24 -7.80 -23.39
C ALA A 12 -20.01 -6.89 -23.29
N LEU A 13 -19.80 -5.98 -24.26
CA LEU A 13 -18.68 -5.06 -24.26
C LEU A 13 -18.72 -4.09 -23.07
N THR A 14 -19.89 -3.52 -22.77
CA THR A 14 -20.05 -2.61 -21.63
C THR A 14 -19.87 -3.33 -20.31
N PHE A 15 -20.41 -4.54 -20.17
CA PHE A 15 -20.23 -5.35 -18.95
C PHE A 15 -18.76 -5.70 -18.72
N VAL A 16 -18.05 -6.19 -19.74
CA VAL A 16 -16.62 -6.52 -19.62
C VAL A 16 -15.78 -5.27 -19.33
N GLY A 17 -16.05 -4.16 -20.01
CA GLY A 17 -15.38 -2.88 -19.76
C GLY A 17 -15.61 -2.38 -18.33
N LEU A 18 -16.86 -2.46 -17.84
CA LEU A 18 -17.21 -2.08 -16.47
C LEU A 18 -16.50 -2.98 -15.44
N CYS A 19 -16.47 -4.30 -15.65
CA CYS A 19 -15.75 -5.23 -14.80
C CYS A 19 -14.25 -4.96 -14.79
N ALA A 20 -13.65 -4.65 -15.94
CA ALA A 20 -12.24 -4.30 -16.04
C ALA A 20 -11.92 -3.02 -15.25
N ILE A 21 -12.74 -1.97 -15.39
CA ILE A 21 -12.58 -0.73 -14.62
C ILE A 21 -12.75 -1.00 -13.13
N ALA A 22 -13.80 -1.71 -12.72
CA ALA A 22 -14.02 -2.06 -11.31
C ALA A 22 -12.85 -2.88 -10.75
N TYR A 23 -12.30 -3.82 -11.54
CA TYR A 23 -11.11 -4.58 -11.18
C TYR A 23 -9.86 -3.70 -11.06
N LEU A 24 -9.66 -2.75 -11.97
CA LEU A 24 -8.54 -1.81 -11.90
C LEU A 24 -8.68 -0.87 -10.69
N LEU A 25 -9.88 -0.39 -10.41
CA LEU A 25 -10.18 0.40 -9.22
C LEU A 25 -9.95 -0.41 -7.95
N TRP A 26 -10.35 -1.68 -7.93
CA TRP A 26 -10.03 -2.60 -6.83
C TRP A 26 -8.53 -2.91 -6.75
N ARG A 27 -7.80 -2.97 -7.87
CA ARG A 27 -6.36 -3.22 -7.83
C ARG A 27 -5.56 -2.01 -7.37
N ALA A 28 -6.01 -0.81 -7.74
CA ALA A 28 -5.37 0.47 -7.46
C ALA A 28 -5.74 1.04 -6.08
N PHE A 29 -7.01 0.96 -5.71
CA PHE A 29 -7.58 1.48 -4.46
C PHE A 29 -8.07 0.37 -3.54
N GLY A 30 -7.70 -0.88 -3.81
CA GLY A 30 -8.26 -2.03 -3.10
C GLY A 30 -8.23 -1.86 -1.60
N PRO A 31 -9.24 -2.44 -0.93
CA PRO A 31 -9.65 -2.06 0.41
C PRO A 31 -8.39 -1.83 1.20
N VAL A 32 -8.14 -0.55 1.49
CA VAL A 32 -7.13 -0.18 2.47
C VAL A 32 -7.62 -0.94 3.67
N ALA A 33 -6.98 -2.09 3.94
CA ALA A 33 -7.24 -2.80 5.15
C ALA A 33 -7.02 -1.72 6.19
N ASN A 34 -8.08 -1.38 6.93
CA ASN A 34 -7.95 -0.56 8.12
C ASN A 34 -7.22 -1.37 9.20
N ASP A 35 -6.19 -2.12 8.80
CA ASP A 35 -5.11 -2.55 9.64
C ASP A 35 -4.17 -1.35 9.65
N ASP A 36 -4.48 -0.47 10.61
CA ASP A 36 -3.49 0.19 11.44
C ASP A 36 -2.06 -0.18 11.06
N HIS A 37 -1.27 0.81 10.65
CA HIS A 37 0.19 0.78 10.75
C HIS A 37 0.81 -0.63 10.67
N SER A 38 1.21 -1.04 9.46
CA SER A 38 1.91 -2.29 9.15
C SER A 38 1.03 -3.40 8.56
N SER A 39 1.22 -3.65 7.27
CA SER A 39 1.58 -4.97 6.75
C SER A 39 1.46 -4.95 5.24
N ARG A 40 2.60 -5.00 4.56
CA ARG A 40 3.01 -6.21 3.83
C ARG A 40 2.06 -6.52 2.66
N SER A 41 2.50 -6.10 1.48
CA SER A 41 2.45 -7.03 0.35
C SER A 41 2.95 -8.38 0.85
N ALA A 42 2.03 -9.33 0.94
CA ALA A 42 2.32 -10.71 1.22
C ALA A 42 3.05 -11.31 0.01
N ASP A 43 4.33 -11.01 -0.10
CA ASP A 43 5.26 -11.83 -0.87
C ASP A 43 6.43 -12.23 0.03
N SER A 44 6.81 -13.48 -0.16
CA SER A 44 7.76 -14.29 0.56
C SER A 44 9.12 -13.64 0.78
N ARG A 45 9.41 -13.26 2.03
CA ARG A 45 10.59 -13.65 2.83
C ARG A 45 10.72 -12.75 4.05
N ARG A 46 10.96 -13.38 5.19
CA ARG A 46 11.27 -12.75 6.49
C ARG A 46 12.63 -12.06 6.43
N THR A 47 12.73 -10.98 5.68
CA THR A 47 13.84 -10.04 5.83
C THR A 47 13.19 -8.76 6.33
N PRO A 48 13.50 -8.29 7.55
CA PRO A 48 13.15 -6.92 7.91
C PRO A 48 13.67 -6.01 6.78
N PRO A 49 12.93 -4.95 6.40
CA PRO A 49 13.44 -4.00 5.43
C PRO A 49 14.86 -3.60 5.86
N PRO A 50 15.81 -3.44 4.93
CA PRO A 50 17.15 -2.99 5.29
C PRO A 50 17.00 -1.69 6.08
N ILE A 51 17.15 -1.81 7.40
CA ILE A 51 17.17 -0.68 8.32
C ILE A 51 18.39 0.12 7.94
N GLY A 52 18.17 1.39 7.59
CA GLY A 52 19.28 2.30 7.37
C GLY A 52 20.15 2.36 8.63
N PRO A 53 21.46 2.64 8.51
CA PRO A 53 22.32 2.85 9.68
C PRO A 53 21.76 3.86 10.70
N ASP A 54 20.90 4.78 10.25
CA ASP A 54 20.27 5.83 11.06
C ASP A 54 18.94 5.40 11.72
N ASP A 55 18.34 4.28 11.29
CA ASP A 55 17.03 3.78 11.75
C ASP A 55 17.15 2.69 12.83
N ASP A 56 18.34 2.45 13.37
CA ASP A 56 18.51 1.50 14.45
C ASP A 56 18.05 2.09 15.81
N PRO A 57 17.51 1.27 16.71
CA PRO A 57 17.01 1.75 18.00
C PRO A 57 18.15 2.25 18.92
N GLN A 58 19.41 1.93 18.61
CA GLN A 58 20.56 2.38 19.40
C GLN A 58 20.91 3.83 19.09
N PHE A 59 20.88 4.22 17.81
CA PHE A 59 21.11 5.58 17.32
C PHE A 59 20.07 6.54 17.88
N LEU A 60 18.79 6.16 17.85
CA LEU A 60 17.71 6.96 18.45
C LEU A 60 17.87 7.11 19.96
N PHE A 61 18.28 6.04 20.66
CA PHE A 61 18.56 6.10 22.09
C PHE A 61 19.76 7.00 22.42
N GLU A 62 20.82 6.94 21.60
CA GLU A 62 21.97 7.82 21.75
C GLU A 62 21.63 9.29 21.46
N LEU A 63 20.80 9.56 20.46
CA LEU A 63 20.33 10.90 20.12
C LEU A 63 19.48 11.48 21.27
N ASP A 64 18.48 10.74 21.75
CA ASP A 64 17.65 11.12 22.89
C ASP A 64 18.49 11.40 24.14
N ARG A 65 19.51 10.56 24.39
CA ARG A 65 20.45 10.75 25.50
C ARG A 65 21.31 12.00 25.34
N ARG A 66 21.69 12.37 24.11
CA ARG A 66 22.47 13.58 23.81
C ARG A 66 21.60 14.84 23.89
N GLU A 67 20.38 14.81 23.35
CA GLU A 67 19.41 15.91 23.46
C GLU A 67 19.05 16.20 24.92
N LYS A 68 18.75 15.15 25.70
CA LYS A 68 18.44 15.30 27.14
C LYS A 68 19.62 15.82 27.97
N ARG A 69 20.85 15.63 27.48
CA ARG A 69 22.09 16.12 28.12
C ARG A 69 22.57 17.45 27.50
N GLY A 70 21.84 17.97 26.52
CA GLY A 70 22.22 19.08 25.64
C GLY A 70 21.83 20.47 26.12
N ASP A 71 21.34 20.64 27.35
CA ASP A 71 21.04 21.94 27.96
C ASP A 71 21.88 22.25 29.22
N ASP A 72 23.01 21.56 29.42
CA ASP A 72 23.95 21.84 30.54
C ASP A 72 25.36 22.25 30.05
N SER A 73 25.49 22.73 28.81
CA SER A 73 26.76 23.22 28.27
C SER A 73 26.56 24.40 27.32
N ALA A 74 26.01 25.50 27.84
CA ALA A 74 26.12 26.85 27.31
C ALA A 74 26.23 27.86 28.46
#